data_AF-A0A059Y839-F1
#
_entry.id   AF-A0A059Y839-F1
#
_cell.length_a   1.000
_cell.length_b   1.000
_cell.length_c   1.000
_cell.angle_alpha   90.00
_cell.angle_beta   90.00
_cell.angle_gamma   90.00
#
_symmetry.space_group_name_H-M   'P 1'
#
loop_
_entity.id
_entity.type
_entity.pdbx_description
1 polymer ?
#
loop_
_entity_poly.entity_id
_entity_poly.type
_entity_poly.pdbx_seq_one_letter_code
_entity_poly.pdbx_strand_id
1 'polypeptide(L)'
;MKIIESLENIAFNSWSILIPIILVIFIVILAIVSGLRRGIYGGLIILLFGLSGWIIGIFAAKPLVDVIVIKTKITLPGNKQIDAEILRKMFYGIAMFVIQILFLIVGEIISLLLRKWIKKPLKNMRENKVSSVGSRSLGAVLSTAGIVPCAILTANVTGFLTTNNKVIDANDKMLNYISFKKAEGVSKYTPGLIASAKIGNDLLNASSGSKLDETVIGAFEWYLQQFANPDNYVLLSVSKDGQAKPIISTNALKNINRKEEQEKVLQGLIPFILGDSSVKKNGITLFFNFNTSSAGAFKYDSNSGKIEINTDNSENTQLKVKNIGKISNIFQLYTATPESFRILEYLSKLGLKDAKASEGFDEIYSLVDQTEPVWDILNAAQLKFNMNPSYRIKVYDREYVKRMKDILFDLFEKNTGGKFKYDRKELNEEKMKSWVTIQTIHQKIYWIVSSVIDNVFITPENVSN
;
A
#
# COMPACT_ATOMS: atom_id res chain seq x y z
N MET A 1 -16.72 2.80 -11.02
CA MET A 1 -15.68 2.36 -11.99
C MET A 1 -15.17 3.47 -12.91
N LYS A 2 -15.94 4.02 -13.88
CA LYS A 2 -15.44 5.03 -14.85
C LYS A 2 -14.73 6.25 -14.24
N ILE A 3 -15.21 6.79 -13.12
CA ILE A 3 -14.58 7.95 -12.45
C ILE A 3 -13.21 7.57 -11.85
N ILE A 4 -13.09 6.40 -11.23
CA ILE A 4 -11.85 5.93 -10.58
C ILE A 4 -10.80 5.63 -11.65
N GLU A 5 -11.20 4.96 -12.74
CA GLU A 5 -10.32 4.70 -13.89
C GLU A 5 -9.89 6.00 -14.58
N SER A 6 -10.81 6.95 -14.75
CA SER A 6 -10.45 8.27 -15.28
C SER A 6 -9.46 9.00 -14.38
N LEU A 7 -9.64 8.95 -13.05
CA LEU A 7 -8.73 9.58 -12.09
C LEU A 7 -7.35 8.93 -12.13
N GLU A 8 -7.26 7.60 -12.15
CA GLU A 8 -6.00 6.88 -12.31
C GLU A 8 -5.31 7.25 -13.62
N ASN A 9 -6.03 7.20 -14.74
CA ASN A 9 -5.48 7.56 -16.04
C ASN A 9 -4.95 8.99 -16.06
N ILE A 10 -5.61 9.94 -15.41
CA ILE A 10 -5.13 11.32 -15.29
C ILE A 10 -3.92 11.40 -14.35
N ALA A 11 -4.00 10.79 -13.18
CA ALA A 11 -2.99 10.84 -12.12
C ALA A 11 -1.61 10.30 -12.57
N PHE A 12 -1.61 9.29 -13.43
CA PHE A 12 -0.38 8.65 -13.95
C PHE A 12 -0.01 9.07 -15.38
N ASN A 13 -0.75 9.99 -16.01
CA ASN A 13 -0.38 10.52 -17.32
C ASN A 13 0.73 11.58 -17.19
N SER A 14 1.77 11.49 -18.03
CA SER A 14 2.88 12.45 -18.03
C SER A 14 2.44 13.91 -18.26
N TRP A 15 1.36 14.15 -19.01
CA TRP A 15 0.83 15.49 -19.27
C TRP A 15 0.18 16.15 -18.05
N SER A 16 -0.22 15.37 -17.04
CA SER A 16 -0.93 15.90 -15.87
C SER A 16 -0.05 16.79 -15.00
N ILE A 17 1.28 16.70 -15.17
CA ILE A 17 2.27 17.63 -14.58
C ILE A 17 2.02 19.09 -14.97
N LEU A 18 1.39 19.34 -16.12
CA LEU A 18 1.11 20.69 -16.59
C LEU A 18 0.03 21.38 -15.74
N ILE A 19 -0.85 20.63 -15.09
CA ILE A 19 -1.95 21.15 -14.28
C ILE A 19 -1.42 22.03 -13.11
N PRO A 20 -0.57 21.53 -12.20
CA PRO A 20 -0.03 22.37 -11.13
C PRO A 20 0.80 23.54 -11.66
N ILE A 21 1.58 23.33 -12.74
CA ILE A 21 2.43 24.38 -13.33
C ILE A 21 1.57 25.54 -13.85
N ILE A 22 0.54 25.23 -14.64
CA ILE A 22 -0.36 26.24 -15.21
C ILE A 22 -1.08 26.99 -14.09
N LEU A 23 -1.54 26.29 -13.05
CA LEU A 23 -2.23 26.94 -11.92
C LEU A 23 -1.32 27.86 -11.11
N VAL A 24 -0.08 27.44 -10.85
CA VAL A 24 0.93 28.29 -10.18
C VAL A 24 1.21 29.54 -11.02
N ILE A 25 1.50 29.36 -12.31
CA ILE A 25 1.76 30.47 -13.23
C ILE A 25 0.55 31.41 -13.29
N PHE A 26 -0.66 30.86 -13.38
CA PHE A 26 -1.89 31.62 -13.43
C PHE A 26 -2.08 32.49 -12.18
N ILE A 27 -1.91 31.92 -10.98
CA ILE A 27 -2.00 32.65 -9.71
C ILE A 27 -0.94 33.75 -9.61
N VAL A 28 0.30 33.45 -10.02
CA VAL A 28 1.40 34.43 -10.01
C VAL A 28 1.10 35.57 -10.98
N ILE A 29 0.63 35.29 -12.20
CA ILE A 29 0.25 36.32 -13.17
C ILE A 29 -0.87 37.20 -12.62
N LEU A 30 -1.90 36.61 -12.00
CA LEU A 30 -2.98 37.37 -11.37
C LEU A 30 -2.46 38.31 -10.28
N ALA A 31 -1.53 37.83 -9.44
CA ALA A 31 -0.90 38.66 -8.41
C ALA A 31 -0.06 39.80 -9.00
N ILE A 32 0.75 39.52 -10.03
CA ILE A 32 1.53 40.54 -10.76
C ILE A 32 0.60 41.59 -11.35
N VAL A 33 -0.45 41.18 -12.06
CA VAL A 33 -1.42 42.09 -12.69
C VAL A 33 -2.15 42.93 -11.63
N SER A 34 -2.53 42.33 -10.50
CA SER A 34 -3.13 43.04 -9.38
C SER A 34 -2.19 44.13 -8.83
N GLY A 35 -0.92 43.78 -8.58
CA GLY A 35 0.11 44.70 -8.10
C GLY A 35 0.42 45.81 -9.10
N LEU A 36 0.59 45.51 -10.39
CA LEU A 36 0.81 46.50 -11.44
C LEU A 36 -0.36 47.49 -11.56
N ARG A 37 -1.61 47.01 -11.43
CA ARG A 37 -2.81 47.84 -11.55
C ARG A 37 -3.06 48.75 -10.35
N ARG A 38 -2.61 48.34 -9.16
CA ARG A 38 -2.92 49.00 -7.89
C ARG A 38 -1.71 49.69 -7.24
N GLY A 39 -0.51 49.45 -7.75
CA GLY A 39 0.73 50.03 -7.22
C GLY A 39 1.12 49.43 -5.87
N ILE A 40 2.07 50.07 -5.22
CA ILE A 40 2.67 49.59 -3.97
C ILE A 40 1.65 49.26 -2.88
N TYR A 41 0.64 50.12 -2.67
CA TYR A 41 -0.35 49.93 -1.61
C TYR A 41 -1.28 48.74 -1.87
N GLY A 42 -1.67 48.51 -3.13
CA GLY A 42 -2.43 47.31 -3.48
C GLY A 42 -1.60 46.04 -3.27
N GLY A 43 -0.33 46.07 -3.66
CA GLY A 43 0.57 44.94 -3.41
C GLY A 43 0.85 44.69 -1.94
N LEU A 44 0.94 45.74 -1.13
CA LEU A 44 1.10 45.62 0.32
C LEU A 44 -0.12 44.95 0.97
N ILE A 45 -1.35 45.27 0.52
CA ILE A 45 -2.56 44.61 1.04
C ILE A 45 -2.53 43.12 0.71
N ILE A 46 -2.23 42.74 -0.54
CA ILE A 46 -2.12 41.32 -0.93
C ILE A 46 -1.01 40.61 -0.15
N LEU A 47 0.13 41.27 0.07
CA LEU A 47 1.21 40.73 0.91
C LEU A 47 0.75 40.47 2.35
N LEU A 48 0.11 41.45 2.99
CA LEU A 48 -0.35 41.34 4.37
C LEU A 48 -1.41 40.26 4.54
N PHE A 49 -2.40 40.21 3.65
CA PHE A 49 -3.44 39.17 3.68
C PHE A 49 -2.91 37.79 3.29
N GLY A 50 -1.97 37.73 2.34
CA GLY A 50 -1.31 36.48 1.97
C GLY A 50 -0.47 35.89 3.11
N LEU A 51 0.34 36.71 3.78
CA LEU A 51 1.16 36.25 4.90
C LEU A 51 0.33 35.96 6.16
N SER A 52 -0.66 36.80 6.47
CA SER A 52 -1.56 36.55 7.62
C SER A 52 -2.40 35.30 7.42
N GLY A 53 -2.94 35.07 6.22
CA GLY A 53 -3.64 33.82 5.89
C GLY A 53 -2.74 32.60 6.07
N TRP A 54 -1.46 32.72 5.72
CA TRP A 54 -0.51 31.61 5.81
C TRP A 54 -0.19 31.30 7.27
N ILE A 55 0.16 32.34 8.04
CA ILE A 55 0.44 32.24 9.48
C ILE A 55 -0.78 31.68 10.21
N ILE A 56 -1.97 32.23 9.97
CA ILE A 56 -3.19 31.77 10.61
C ILE A 56 -3.51 30.33 10.18
N GLY A 57 -3.30 29.98 8.91
CA GLY A 57 -3.42 28.61 8.41
C GLY A 57 -2.58 27.62 9.22
N ILE A 58 -1.33 27.95 9.56
CA ILE A 58 -0.44 27.09 10.36
C ILE A 58 -0.97 26.79 11.77
N PHE A 59 -1.80 27.65 12.35
CA PHE A 59 -2.34 27.44 13.69
C PHE A 59 -3.79 26.95 13.66
N ALA A 60 -4.63 27.57 12.84
CA ALA A 60 -6.06 27.28 12.74
C ALA A 60 -6.37 26.01 11.92
N ALA A 61 -5.45 25.49 11.10
CA ALA A 61 -5.67 24.22 10.41
C ALA A 61 -5.79 23.04 11.39
N LYS A 62 -5.10 23.07 12.54
CA LYS A 62 -5.11 21.96 13.51
C LYS A 62 -6.53 21.62 14.00
N PRO A 63 -7.29 22.54 14.63
CA PRO A 63 -8.64 22.22 15.11
C PRO A 63 -9.58 21.79 13.97
N LEU A 64 -9.42 22.34 12.77
CA LEU A 64 -10.22 21.93 11.61
C LEU A 64 -9.91 20.48 11.20
N VAL A 65 -8.62 20.12 11.13
CA VAL A 65 -8.18 18.76 10.80
C VAL A 65 -8.61 17.77 11.85
N ASP A 66 -8.51 18.10 13.14
CA ASP A 66 -8.96 17.23 14.23
C ASP A 66 -10.45 16.87 14.05
N VAL A 67 -11.30 17.85 13.73
CA VAL A 67 -12.72 17.62 13.44
C VAL A 67 -12.92 16.77 12.18
N ILE A 68 -12.19 17.05 11.10
CA ILE A 68 -12.29 16.29 9.85
C ILE A 68 -11.89 14.84 10.09
N VAL A 69 -10.78 14.57 10.76
CA VAL A 69 -10.27 13.21 11.02
C VAL A 69 -11.26 12.41 11.87
N ILE A 70 -11.83 13.01 12.92
CA ILE A 70 -12.83 12.36 13.79
C ILE A 70 -14.13 12.05 13.03
N LYS A 71 -14.56 12.94 12.13
CA LYS A 71 -15.82 12.77 11.38
C LYS A 71 -15.67 11.91 10.13
N THR A 72 -14.48 11.86 9.56
CA THR A 72 -14.21 11.08 8.34
C THR A 72 -13.93 9.65 8.73
N LYS A 73 -14.98 8.84 8.61
CA LYS A 73 -14.88 7.40 8.86
C LYS A 73 -14.66 6.67 7.55
N ILE A 74 -13.54 5.95 7.47
CA ILE A 74 -13.28 5.03 6.35
C ILE A 74 -14.08 3.76 6.64
N THR A 75 -15.01 3.43 5.75
CA THR A 75 -15.81 2.19 5.86
C THR A 75 -15.06 1.06 5.18
N LEU A 76 -14.76 0.02 5.94
CA LEU A 76 -14.08 -1.19 5.50
C LEU A 76 -15.07 -2.30 5.12
N PRO A 77 -14.61 -3.33 4.38
CA PRO A 77 -15.34 -4.58 4.28
C PRO A 77 -15.76 -5.09 5.67
N GLY A 78 -17.02 -5.52 5.78
CA GLY A 78 -17.65 -5.89 7.07
C GLY A 78 -18.17 -4.71 7.90
N ASN A 79 -18.41 -3.55 7.29
CA ASN A 79 -18.98 -2.34 7.92
C ASN A 79 -18.19 -1.78 9.11
N LYS A 80 -16.92 -2.13 9.25
CA LYS A 80 -16.05 -1.52 10.27
C LYS A 80 -15.68 -0.12 9.84
N GLN A 81 -15.84 0.84 10.75
CA GLN A 81 -15.50 2.23 10.53
C GLN A 81 -14.27 2.61 11.33
N ILE A 82 -13.34 3.32 10.70
CA ILE A 82 -12.09 3.80 11.33
C ILE A 82 -11.84 5.26 11.03
N ASP A 83 -11.14 5.93 11.94
CA ASP A 83 -10.76 7.34 11.80
C ASP A 83 -9.69 7.50 10.71
N ALA A 84 -9.76 8.61 9.97
CA ALA A 84 -8.85 8.91 8.86
C ALA A 84 -7.48 9.47 9.31
N GLU A 85 -6.95 9.01 10.45
CA GLU A 85 -5.73 9.54 11.09
C GLU A 85 -4.51 9.49 10.15
N ILE A 86 -4.41 8.45 9.34
CA ILE A 86 -3.32 8.30 8.36
C ILE A 86 -3.30 9.43 7.32
N LEU A 87 -4.43 10.09 7.08
CA LEU A 87 -4.58 11.19 6.12
C LEU A 87 -4.41 12.57 6.78
N ARG A 88 -4.10 12.64 8.08
CA ARG A 88 -4.01 13.90 8.84
C ARG A 88 -3.14 14.96 8.15
N LYS A 89 -1.93 14.58 7.70
CA LYS A 89 -1.00 15.52 7.05
C LYS A 89 -1.50 16.01 5.69
N MET A 90 -2.21 15.15 4.95
CA MET A 90 -2.91 15.54 3.72
C MET A 90 -3.99 16.58 4.02
N PHE A 91 -4.86 16.30 5.00
CA PHE A 91 -5.91 17.23 5.42
C PHE A 91 -5.35 18.54 5.95
N TYR A 92 -4.17 18.52 6.59
CA TYR A 92 -3.50 19.73 7.03
C TYR A 92 -3.16 20.68 5.87
N GLY A 93 -2.58 20.14 4.79
CA GLY A 93 -2.29 20.92 3.58
C GLY A 93 -3.55 21.51 2.94
N ILE A 94 -4.63 20.72 2.86
CA ILE A 94 -5.92 21.15 2.32
C ILE A 94 -6.57 22.22 3.21
N ALA A 95 -6.55 22.05 4.53
CA ALA A 95 -7.09 23.02 5.49
C ALA A 95 -6.32 24.35 5.43
N MET A 96 -4.99 24.30 5.39
CA MET A 96 -4.16 25.49 5.20
C MET A 96 -4.51 26.23 3.91
N PHE A 97 -4.72 25.50 2.80
CA PHE A 97 -5.13 26.08 1.53
C PHE A 97 -6.47 26.81 1.60
N VAL A 98 -7.49 26.18 2.21
CA VAL A 98 -8.82 26.79 2.36
C VAL A 98 -8.74 28.09 3.17
N ILE A 99 -8.02 28.08 4.29
CA ILE A 99 -7.82 29.28 5.12
C ILE A 99 -7.08 30.37 4.33
N GLN A 100 -6.01 30.01 3.62
CA GLN A 100 -5.22 30.92 2.80
C GLN A 100 -6.09 31.64 1.75
N ILE A 101 -6.92 30.89 1.01
CA ILE A 101 -7.79 31.46 -0.01
C ILE A 101 -8.79 32.43 0.61
N LEU A 102 -9.40 32.10 1.75
CA LEU A 102 -10.36 32.98 2.41
C LEU A 102 -9.74 34.33 2.76
N PHE A 103 -8.51 34.33 3.29
CA PHE A 103 -7.78 35.57 3.60
C PHE A 103 -7.48 36.41 2.35
N LEU A 104 -7.09 35.77 1.25
CA LEU A 104 -6.84 36.47 -0.01
C LEU A 104 -8.11 37.07 -0.61
N ILE A 105 -9.23 36.35 -0.52
CA ILE A 105 -10.55 36.86 -0.92
C ILE A 105 -10.92 38.10 -0.09
N VAL A 106 -10.73 38.05 1.23
CA VAL A 106 -10.98 39.20 2.12
C VAL A 106 -10.07 40.38 1.77
N GLY A 107 -8.78 40.13 1.52
CA GLY A 107 -7.82 41.16 1.09
C GLY A 107 -8.20 41.80 -0.24
N GLU A 108 -8.75 41.01 -1.17
CA GLU A 108 -9.26 41.50 -2.45
C GLU A 108 -10.52 42.36 -2.28
N ILE A 109 -11.45 41.95 -1.42
CA ILE A 109 -12.64 42.74 -1.06
C ILE A 109 -12.24 44.07 -0.44
N ILE A 110 -11.31 44.07 0.52
CA ILE A 110 -10.80 45.30 1.15
C ILE A 110 -10.12 46.20 0.12
N SER A 111 -9.35 45.61 -0.80
CA SER A 111 -8.72 46.36 -1.90
C SER A 111 -9.73 47.02 -2.82
N LEU A 112 -10.90 46.40 -3.05
CA LEU A 112 -11.99 46.98 -3.82
C LEU A 112 -12.65 48.15 -3.08
N LEU A 113 -12.93 47.99 -1.78
CA LEU A 113 -13.51 49.04 -0.93
C LEU A 113 -12.59 50.26 -0.81
N LEU A 114 -11.29 50.02 -0.63
CA LEU A 114 -10.27 51.07 -0.49
C LEU A 114 -9.69 51.54 -1.83
N ARG A 115 -10.27 51.12 -2.97
CA ARG A 115 -9.72 51.39 -4.31
C ARG A 115 -9.41 52.87 -4.56
N LYS A 116 -10.26 53.79 -4.09
CA LYS A 116 -10.05 55.24 -4.24
C LYS A 116 -8.77 55.70 -3.54
N TRP A 117 -8.52 55.18 -2.35
CA TRP A 117 -7.36 55.52 -1.53
C TRP A 117 -6.10 54.87 -2.07
N ILE A 118 -6.17 53.59 -2.41
CA ILE A 118 -5.05 52.82 -2.98
C ILE A 118 -4.54 53.45 -4.29
N LYS A 119 -5.45 53.94 -5.15
CA LYS A 119 -5.08 54.55 -6.44
C LYS A 119 -4.73 56.03 -6.36
N LYS A 120 -5.00 56.72 -5.24
CA LYS A 120 -4.71 58.15 -5.07
C LYS A 120 -3.23 58.51 -5.34
N PRO A 121 -2.24 57.78 -4.81
CA PRO A 121 -0.82 58.06 -5.09
C PRO A 121 -0.46 57.93 -6.56
N LEU A 122 -0.98 56.91 -7.26
CA LEU A 122 -0.78 56.73 -8.70
C LEU A 122 -1.43 57.84 -9.51
N LYS A 123 -2.59 58.35 -9.08
CA LYS A 123 -3.26 59.49 -9.70
C LYS A 123 -2.45 60.77 -9.54
N ASN A 124 -1.96 61.04 -8.32
CA ASN A 124 -1.10 62.20 -8.03
C ASN A 124 0.20 62.17 -8.85
N MET A 125 0.85 61.00 -8.98
CA MET A 125 2.04 60.86 -9.83
C MET A 125 1.74 61.20 -11.30
N ARG A 126 0.60 60.73 -11.81
CA ARG A 126 0.18 61.02 -13.19
C ARG A 126 -0.11 62.50 -13.40
N GLU A 127 -0.81 63.14 -12.46
CA GLU A 127 -1.12 64.58 -12.48
C GLU A 127 0.16 65.42 -12.43
N ASN A 128 1.16 64.99 -11.65
CA ASN A 128 2.46 65.65 -11.52
C ASN A 128 3.49 65.25 -12.60
N LYS A 129 3.09 64.52 -13.66
CA LYS A 129 3.97 64.01 -14.73
C LYS A 129 5.16 63.16 -14.23
N VAL A 130 5.04 62.54 -13.06
CA VAL A 130 6.04 61.64 -12.47
C VAL A 130 5.78 60.21 -12.94
N SER A 131 6.85 59.47 -13.27
CA SER A 131 6.74 58.07 -13.66
C SER A 131 6.15 57.21 -12.53
N SER A 132 5.13 56.41 -12.87
CA SER A 132 4.49 55.46 -11.93
C SER A 132 5.08 54.05 -12.01
N VAL A 133 6.07 53.82 -12.88
CA VAL A 133 6.65 52.49 -13.14
C VAL A 133 7.20 51.86 -11.87
N GLY A 134 8.01 52.59 -11.08
CA GLY A 134 8.60 52.06 -9.85
C GLY A 134 7.56 51.58 -8.83
N SER A 135 6.51 52.38 -8.59
CA SER A 135 5.44 52.01 -7.65
C SER A 135 4.65 50.78 -8.13
N ARG A 136 4.41 50.67 -9.43
CA ARG A 136 3.71 49.52 -10.03
C ARG A 136 4.55 48.26 -9.98
N SER A 137 5.84 48.33 -10.33
CA SER A 137 6.77 47.20 -10.26
C SER A 137 6.92 46.70 -8.83
N LEU A 138 7.08 47.61 -7.85
CA LEU A 138 7.15 47.23 -6.45
C LEU A 138 5.84 46.61 -5.95
N GLY A 139 4.69 47.14 -6.38
CA GLY A 139 3.38 46.53 -6.12
C GLY A 139 3.28 45.10 -6.66
N ALA A 140 3.81 44.84 -7.86
CA ALA A 140 3.85 43.50 -8.44
C ALA A 140 4.73 42.54 -7.63
N VAL A 141 5.92 42.98 -7.22
CA VAL A 141 6.84 42.20 -6.39
C VAL A 141 6.19 41.85 -5.04
N LEU A 142 5.61 42.84 -4.35
CA LEU A 142 4.94 42.63 -3.06
C LEU A 142 3.75 41.68 -3.18
N SER A 143 2.90 41.86 -4.20
CA SER A 143 1.75 40.95 -4.44
C SER A 143 2.21 39.52 -4.68
N THR A 144 3.26 39.36 -5.49
CA THR A 144 3.81 38.04 -5.83
C THR A 144 4.42 37.37 -4.61
N ALA A 145 5.22 38.09 -3.82
CA ALA A 145 5.79 37.56 -2.58
C ALA A 145 4.69 37.07 -1.60
N GLY A 146 3.58 37.80 -1.51
CA GLY A 146 2.41 37.42 -0.69
C GLY A 146 1.66 36.18 -1.18
N ILE A 147 1.69 35.90 -2.48
CA ILE A 147 0.93 34.79 -3.08
C ILE A 147 1.71 33.48 -3.13
N VAL A 148 3.04 33.49 -2.88
CA VAL A 148 3.88 32.28 -2.93
C VAL A 148 3.33 31.13 -2.08
N PRO A 149 2.97 31.32 -0.79
CA PRO A 149 2.38 30.24 0.01
C PRO A 149 1.08 29.69 -0.61
N CYS A 150 0.24 30.56 -1.17
CA CYS A 150 -0.98 30.15 -1.84
C CYS A 150 -0.71 29.35 -3.11
N ALA A 151 0.30 29.72 -3.90
CA ALA A 151 0.67 28.99 -5.11
C ALA A 151 1.14 27.56 -4.77
N ILE A 152 1.98 27.40 -3.75
CA ILE A 152 2.46 26.10 -3.25
C ILE A 152 1.28 25.24 -2.75
N LEU A 153 0.39 25.85 -1.95
CA LEU A 153 -0.80 25.17 -1.43
C LEU A 153 -1.79 24.78 -2.54
N THR A 154 -1.92 25.60 -3.60
CA THR A 154 -2.76 25.29 -4.76
C THR A 154 -2.19 24.10 -5.52
N ALA A 155 -0.89 24.13 -5.84
CA ALA A 155 -0.23 23.02 -6.51
C ALA A 155 -0.35 21.72 -5.70
N ASN A 156 -0.28 21.80 -4.37
CA ASN A 156 -0.50 20.64 -3.51
C ASN A 156 -1.89 20.01 -3.70
N VAL A 157 -2.96 20.81 -3.68
CA VAL A 157 -4.34 20.30 -3.82
C VAL A 157 -4.59 19.65 -5.18
N THR A 158 -3.86 20.07 -6.21
CA THR A 158 -3.91 19.42 -7.54
C THR A 158 -3.23 18.05 -7.57
N GLY A 159 -2.56 17.63 -6.50
CA GLY A 159 -1.93 16.32 -6.37
C GLY A 159 -2.88 15.12 -6.52
N PHE A 160 -4.20 15.33 -6.45
CA PHE A 160 -5.17 14.29 -6.82
C PHE A 160 -5.16 13.94 -8.32
N LEU A 161 -4.66 14.84 -9.16
CA LEU A 161 -4.65 14.72 -10.63
C LEU A 161 -3.27 14.41 -11.18
N THR A 162 -2.23 14.39 -10.36
CA THR A 162 -0.86 14.18 -10.81
C THR A 162 -0.04 13.52 -9.72
N THR A 163 0.74 12.49 -10.07
CA THR A 163 1.51 11.70 -9.10
C THR A 163 2.97 11.52 -9.54
N ASN A 164 3.85 11.29 -8.55
CA ASN A 164 5.22 10.80 -8.70
C ASN A 164 6.06 11.48 -9.80
N ASN A 165 6.27 12.79 -9.71
CA ASN A 165 7.16 13.52 -10.62
C ASN A 165 7.97 14.61 -9.89
N LYS A 166 9.07 15.03 -10.51
CA LYS A 166 10.04 15.98 -9.91
C LYS A 166 9.42 17.34 -9.54
N VAL A 167 8.39 17.80 -10.26
CA VAL A 167 7.72 19.08 -9.97
C VAL A 167 6.87 18.96 -8.71
N ILE A 168 6.14 17.86 -8.57
CA ILE A 168 5.41 17.54 -7.34
C ILE A 168 6.39 17.41 -6.18
N ASP A 169 7.51 16.70 -6.34
CA ASP A 169 8.49 16.53 -5.24
C ASP A 169 9.06 17.87 -4.78
N ALA A 170 9.31 18.78 -5.72
CA ALA A 170 9.74 20.14 -5.40
C ALA A 170 8.65 20.90 -4.63
N ASN A 171 7.40 20.81 -5.10
CA ASN A 171 6.26 21.43 -4.41
C ASN A 171 6.06 20.84 -3.01
N ASP A 172 6.20 19.53 -2.84
CA ASP A 172 6.07 18.84 -1.55
C ASP A 172 7.15 19.26 -0.57
N LYS A 173 8.39 19.44 -1.04
CA LYS A 173 9.48 20.00 -0.22
C LYS A 173 9.15 21.42 0.23
N MET A 174 8.64 22.25 -0.67
CA MET A 174 8.22 23.62 -0.35
C MET A 174 7.04 23.61 0.64
N LEU A 175 6.03 22.77 0.42
CA LEU A 175 4.88 22.59 1.31
C LEU A 175 5.32 22.18 2.71
N ASN A 176 6.19 21.18 2.79
CA ASN A 176 6.75 20.68 4.05
C ASN A 176 7.48 21.79 4.81
N TYR A 177 8.22 22.64 4.10
CA TYR A 177 8.90 23.80 4.68
C TYR A 177 7.90 24.86 5.18
N ILE A 178 6.98 25.34 4.33
CA ILE A 178 6.04 26.41 4.72
C ILE A 178 5.00 25.96 5.75
N SER A 179 4.80 24.66 5.93
CA SER A 179 3.89 24.09 6.94
C SER A 179 4.61 23.63 8.21
N PHE A 180 5.93 23.80 8.32
CA PHE A 180 6.73 23.31 9.45
C PHE A 180 6.55 21.80 9.69
N LYS A 181 6.61 21.00 8.63
CA LYS A 181 6.45 19.53 8.65
C LYS A 181 5.09 19.00 9.07
N LYS A 182 4.08 19.87 9.13
CA LYS A 182 2.70 19.48 9.47
C LYS A 182 1.89 18.98 8.27
N ALA A 183 2.22 19.42 7.05
CA ALA A 183 1.56 18.99 5.82
C ALA A 183 2.48 18.17 4.91
N GLU A 184 1.88 17.27 4.15
CA GLU A 184 2.53 16.49 3.09
C GLU A 184 1.69 16.55 1.81
N GLY A 185 2.35 16.29 0.68
CA GLY A 185 1.77 16.32 -0.66
C GLY A 185 0.54 15.42 -0.79
N VAL A 186 -0.57 15.93 -1.33
CA VAL A 186 -1.77 15.12 -1.63
C VAL A 186 -1.45 14.02 -2.63
N SER A 187 -0.58 14.32 -3.59
CA SER A 187 -0.03 13.39 -4.58
C SER A 187 0.58 12.13 -3.96
N LYS A 188 1.15 12.23 -2.75
CA LYS A 188 1.74 11.09 -2.04
C LYS A 188 0.69 10.11 -1.54
N TYR A 189 -0.51 10.56 -1.22
CA TYR A 189 -1.60 9.71 -0.74
C TYR A 189 -2.50 9.20 -1.88
N THR A 190 -2.50 9.92 -3.01
CA THR A 190 -3.42 9.69 -4.13
C THR A 190 -3.38 8.26 -4.69
N PRO A 191 -2.21 7.64 -4.97
CA PRO A 191 -2.16 6.25 -5.42
C PRO A 191 -2.86 5.27 -4.46
N GLY A 192 -2.56 5.34 -3.16
CA GLY A 192 -3.19 4.50 -2.15
C GLY A 192 -4.68 4.78 -1.96
N LEU A 193 -5.13 6.02 -2.14
CA LEU A 193 -6.56 6.38 -2.14
C LEU A 193 -7.29 5.82 -3.36
N ILE A 194 -6.69 5.87 -4.55
CA ILE A 194 -7.22 5.23 -5.77
C ILE A 194 -7.34 3.72 -5.58
N ALA A 195 -6.29 3.08 -5.05
CA ALA A 195 -6.29 1.65 -4.73
C ALA A 195 -7.43 1.29 -3.77
N SER A 196 -7.57 2.06 -2.69
CA SER A 196 -8.63 1.85 -1.70
C SER A 196 -10.03 2.08 -2.29
N ALA A 197 -10.20 3.06 -3.18
CA ALA A 197 -11.45 3.32 -3.87
C ALA A 197 -11.80 2.19 -4.86
N LYS A 198 -10.82 1.61 -5.56
CA LYS A 198 -11.03 0.42 -6.41
C LYS A 198 -11.54 -0.76 -5.60
N ILE A 199 -10.86 -1.06 -4.48
CA ILE A 199 -11.25 -2.09 -3.51
C ILE A 199 -12.67 -1.84 -2.98
N GLY A 200 -12.97 -0.60 -2.55
CA GLY A 200 -14.28 -0.22 -2.01
C GLY A 200 -15.41 -0.31 -3.04
N ASN A 201 -15.18 0.14 -4.28
CA ASN A 201 -16.14 0.03 -5.36
C ASN A 201 -16.43 -1.44 -5.70
N ASP A 202 -15.42 -2.29 -5.71
CA ASP A 202 -15.59 -3.72 -5.93
C ASP A 202 -16.45 -4.39 -4.84
N LEU A 203 -16.31 -4.00 -3.57
CA LEU A 203 -17.17 -4.50 -2.48
C LEU A 203 -18.63 -4.16 -2.65
N LEU A 204 -18.91 -2.91 -3.04
CA LEU A 204 -20.28 -2.43 -3.25
C LEU A 204 -20.94 -3.14 -4.44
N ASN A 205 -20.14 -3.51 -5.44
CA ASN A 205 -20.62 -4.25 -6.61
C ASN A 205 -20.77 -5.76 -6.31
N ALA A 206 -19.92 -6.34 -5.46
CA ALA A 206 -20.02 -7.74 -5.03
C ALA A 206 -21.34 -8.04 -4.30
N SER A 207 -21.81 -7.11 -3.48
CA SER A 207 -23.08 -7.25 -2.75
C SER A 207 -24.32 -7.11 -3.65
N SER A 208 -24.17 -6.72 -4.91
CA SER A 208 -25.27 -6.50 -5.87
C SER A 208 -25.37 -7.56 -6.98
N GLY A 209 -24.66 -8.70 -6.86
CA GLY A 209 -24.93 -9.91 -7.66
C GLY A 209 -23.75 -10.46 -8.47
N SER A 210 -22.55 -9.87 -8.41
CA SER A 210 -21.35 -10.45 -9.02
C SER A 210 -20.71 -11.50 -8.10
N LYS A 211 -20.15 -12.58 -8.68
CA LYS A 211 -19.37 -13.57 -7.91
C LYS A 211 -18.16 -12.89 -7.25
N LEU A 212 -17.96 -13.13 -5.95
CA LEU A 212 -16.87 -12.56 -5.15
C LEU A 212 -15.49 -12.79 -5.82
N ASP A 213 -15.33 -13.94 -6.48
CA ASP A 213 -14.13 -14.42 -7.18
C ASP A 213 -13.68 -13.51 -8.34
N GLU A 214 -14.55 -12.65 -8.84
CA GLU A 214 -14.23 -11.70 -9.92
C GLU A 214 -13.77 -10.34 -9.41
N THR A 215 -13.83 -10.10 -8.09
CA THR A 215 -13.42 -8.83 -7.48
C THR A 215 -11.94 -8.83 -7.10
N VAL A 216 -11.38 -7.63 -6.94
CA VAL A 216 -10.05 -7.41 -6.38
C VAL A 216 -9.90 -8.07 -5.01
N ILE A 217 -10.93 -8.01 -4.17
CA ILE A 217 -10.86 -8.57 -2.82
C ILE A 217 -10.95 -10.07 -2.87
N GLY A 218 -11.83 -10.65 -3.69
CA GLY A 218 -11.84 -12.10 -3.90
C GLY A 218 -10.49 -12.58 -4.44
N ALA A 219 -9.87 -11.83 -5.34
CA ALA A 219 -8.51 -12.11 -5.80
C ALA A 219 -7.47 -12.02 -4.66
N PHE A 220 -7.53 -10.98 -3.84
CA PHE A 220 -6.62 -10.77 -2.72
C PHE A 220 -6.82 -11.80 -1.60
N GLU A 221 -8.05 -12.15 -1.26
CA GLU A 221 -8.41 -13.21 -0.33
C GLU A 221 -7.96 -14.56 -0.87
N TRP A 222 -8.21 -14.88 -2.14
CA TRP A 222 -7.69 -16.09 -2.77
C TRP A 222 -6.16 -16.16 -2.69
N TYR A 223 -5.48 -15.04 -2.95
CA TYR A 223 -4.03 -14.92 -2.87
C TYR A 223 -3.50 -15.11 -1.45
N LEU A 224 -4.12 -14.47 -0.45
CA LEU A 224 -3.78 -14.65 0.96
C LEU A 224 -4.10 -16.06 1.45
N GLN A 225 -5.20 -16.66 0.99
CA GLN A 225 -5.55 -18.05 1.27
C GLN A 225 -4.48 -19.00 0.73
N GLN A 226 -3.73 -18.65 -0.31
CA GLN A 226 -2.59 -19.49 -0.70
C GLN A 226 -1.54 -19.63 0.41
N PHE A 227 -1.41 -18.64 1.31
CA PHE A 227 -0.50 -18.65 2.48
C PHE A 227 -1.10 -19.27 3.75
N ALA A 228 -2.40 -19.56 3.77
CA ALA A 228 -3.08 -20.13 4.92
C ALA A 228 -3.75 -21.48 4.60
N ASN A 229 -3.88 -21.86 3.33
CA ASN A 229 -4.60 -23.07 2.94
C ASN A 229 -3.75 -24.31 3.26
N PRO A 230 -4.15 -25.12 4.24
CA PRO A 230 -3.38 -26.25 4.72
C PRO A 230 -3.21 -27.35 3.66
N ASP A 231 -4.06 -27.38 2.62
CA ASP A 231 -3.96 -28.28 1.47
C ASP A 231 -2.78 -27.94 0.53
N ASN A 232 -2.20 -26.75 0.67
CA ASN A 232 -1.09 -26.30 -0.18
C ASN A 232 0.29 -26.70 0.36
N TYR A 233 0.37 -27.28 1.57
CA TYR A 233 1.64 -27.59 2.23
C TYR A 233 1.81 -29.09 2.46
N VAL A 234 3.01 -29.58 2.14
CA VAL A 234 3.49 -30.87 2.65
C VAL A 234 4.82 -30.65 3.32
N LEU A 235 4.90 -31.02 4.60
CA LEU A 235 6.15 -31.02 5.33
C LEU A 235 6.65 -32.46 5.44
N LEU A 236 7.91 -32.70 5.12
CA LEU A 236 8.54 -33.99 5.26
C LEU A 236 9.68 -33.86 6.26
N SER A 237 9.60 -34.61 7.36
CA SER A 237 10.67 -34.71 8.36
C SER A 237 11.42 -36.03 8.17
N VAL A 238 12.74 -35.98 8.05
CA VAL A 238 13.60 -37.17 7.97
C VAL A 238 14.38 -37.29 9.27
N SER A 239 14.14 -38.39 10.00
CA SER A 239 14.80 -38.63 11.28
C SER A 239 16.29 -38.92 11.13
N LYS A 240 17.00 -38.91 12.27
CA LYS A 240 18.42 -39.34 12.37
C LYS A 240 18.69 -40.72 11.80
N ASP A 241 17.70 -41.60 11.84
CA ASP A 241 17.80 -42.97 11.36
C ASP A 241 17.43 -43.08 9.86
N GLY A 242 17.20 -41.96 9.18
CA GLY A 242 16.85 -41.90 7.76
C GLY A 242 15.39 -42.21 7.47
N GLN A 243 14.52 -42.31 8.49
CA GLN A 243 13.10 -42.56 8.27
C GLN A 243 12.39 -41.24 7.94
N ALA A 244 11.84 -41.16 6.73
CA ALA A 244 11.05 -40.03 6.29
C ALA A 244 9.59 -40.18 6.74
N LYS A 245 9.05 -39.16 7.40
CA LYS A 245 7.66 -39.06 7.79
C LYS A 245 7.02 -37.82 7.17
N PRO A 246 6.06 -37.97 6.25
CA PRO A 246 5.25 -36.86 5.78
C PRO A 246 4.31 -36.40 6.89
N ILE A 247 4.30 -35.10 7.12
CA ILE A 247 3.43 -34.35 8.00
C ILE A 247 2.57 -33.47 7.09
N ILE A 248 1.32 -33.88 6.93
CA ILE A 248 0.33 -33.21 6.10
C ILE A 248 -0.87 -32.79 6.93
N SER A 249 -1.54 -31.76 6.44
CA SER A 249 -2.80 -31.29 6.98
C SER A 249 -3.82 -32.43 7.11
N THR A 250 -4.53 -32.44 8.23
CA THR A 250 -5.69 -33.32 8.42
C THR A 250 -6.81 -32.99 7.44
N ASN A 251 -6.97 -31.70 7.10
CA ASN A 251 -7.90 -31.25 6.08
C ASN A 251 -7.55 -31.81 4.68
N ALA A 252 -6.27 -31.92 4.33
CA ALA A 252 -5.86 -32.49 3.04
C ALA A 252 -6.19 -33.99 2.92
N LEU A 253 -6.15 -34.71 4.03
CA LEU A 253 -6.48 -36.15 4.10
C LEU A 253 -7.97 -36.44 4.22
N LYS A 254 -8.80 -35.47 4.66
CA LYS A 254 -10.22 -35.68 4.95
C LYS A 254 -11.04 -36.12 3.74
N ASN A 255 -10.57 -35.80 2.53
CA ASN A 255 -11.22 -36.16 1.27
C ASN A 255 -10.94 -37.61 0.85
N ILE A 256 -10.12 -38.33 1.61
CA ILE A 256 -9.75 -39.73 1.38
C ILE A 256 -10.42 -40.56 2.49
N ASN A 257 -11.55 -41.18 2.15
CA ASN A 257 -12.45 -41.79 3.13
C ASN A 257 -11.90 -43.08 3.78
N ARG A 258 -10.85 -43.69 3.22
CA ARG A 258 -10.27 -44.95 3.70
C ARG A 258 -8.87 -44.74 4.27
N LYS A 259 -8.64 -45.21 5.50
CA LYS A 259 -7.32 -45.15 6.17
C LYS A 259 -6.20 -45.81 5.35
N GLU A 260 -6.48 -46.94 4.71
CA GLU A 260 -5.50 -47.63 3.86
C GLU A 260 -5.10 -46.80 2.63
N GLU A 261 -6.02 -46.00 2.07
CA GLU A 261 -5.72 -45.10 0.96
C GLU A 261 -4.94 -43.86 1.44
N GLN A 262 -5.22 -43.37 2.65
CA GLN A 262 -4.42 -42.31 3.29
C GLN A 262 -2.98 -42.76 3.53
N GLU A 263 -2.76 -43.99 4.00
CA GLU A 263 -1.41 -44.55 4.18
C GLU A 263 -0.66 -44.72 2.86
N LYS A 264 -1.34 -45.19 1.79
CA LYS A 264 -0.75 -45.25 0.44
C LYS A 264 -0.36 -43.86 -0.07
N VAL A 265 -1.18 -42.85 0.21
CA VAL A 265 -0.88 -41.45 -0.14
C VAL A 265 0.32 -40.92 0.65
N LEU A 266 0.39 -41.20 1.95
CA LEU A 266 1.54 -40.81 2.76
C LEU A 266 2.83 -41.47 2.24
N GLN A 267 2.81 -42.77 1.94
CA GLN A 267 4.00 -43.48 1.46
C GLN A 267 4.44 -43.03 0.06
N GLY A 268 3.52 -42.74 -0.86
CA GLY A 268 3.87 -42.28 -2.20
C GLY A 268 4.37 -40.82 -2.26
N LEU A 269 4.08 -39.99 -1.25
CA LEU A 269 4.56 -38.60 -1.19
C LEU A 269 6.07 -38.52 -0.93
N ILE A 270 6.62 -39.48 -0.19
CA ILE A 270 8.04 -39.52 0.17
C ILE A 270 8.94 -39.52 -1.09
N PRO A 271 8.82 -40.48 -2.03
CA PRO A 271 9.65 -40.48 -3.25
C PRO A 271 9.32 -39.30 -4.18
N PHE A 272 8.10 -38.80 -4.20
CA PHE A 272 7.76 -37.61 -4.99
C PHE A 272 8.50 -36.35 -4.49
N ILE A 273 8.51 -36.15 -3.17
CA ILE A 273 9.12 -34.96 -2.55
C ILE A 273 10.65 -35.09 -2.51
N LEU A 274 11.20 -36.27 -2.21
CA LEU A 274 12.65 -36.48 -2.12
C LEU A 274 13.31 -36.75 -3.49
N GLY A 275 12.56 -37.19 -4.50
CA GLY A 275 13.11 -37.69 -5.77
C GLY A 275 14.00 -38.93 -5.55
N ASP A 276 14.98 -39.14 -6.43
CA ASP A 276 15.97 -40.24 -6.31
C ASP A 276 16.93 -40.07 -5.11
N SER A 277 16.82 -38.96 -4.37
CA SER A 277 17.71 -38.56 -3.28
C SER A 277 17.21 -38.99 -1.89
N SER A 278 16.64 -40.20 -1.77
CA SER A 278 16.01 -40.70 -0.54
C SER A 278 16.95 -40.84 0.66
N VAL A 279 18.25 -40.60 0.49
CA VAL A 279 19.27 -40.72 1.53
C VAL A 279 19.91 -39.35 1.79
N LYS A 280 19.21 -38.48 2.53
CA LYS A 280 19.86 -37.39 3.26
C LYS A 280 19.59 -37.56 4.75
N LYS A 281 20.65 -37.79 5.53
CA LYS A 281 20.59 -37.84 7.00
C LYS A 281 20.18 -36.46 7.52
N ASN A 282 19.16 -36.40 8.36
CA ASN A 282 18.62 -35.19 8.99
C ASN A 282 18.22 -34.11 7.99
N GLY A 283 16.95 -34.14 7.57
CA GLY A 283 16.42 -33.29 6.51
C GLY A 283 14.99 -32.85 6.80
N ILE A 284 14.66 -31.60 6.48
CA ILE A 284 13.27 -31.16 6.41
C ILE A 284 13.03 -30.62 5.00
N THR A 285 12.12 -31.26 4.28
CA THR A 285 11.71 -30.75 2.96
C THR A 285 10.32 -30.19 3.08
N LEU A 286 10.12 -28.95 2.66
CA LEU A 286 8.80 -28.34 2.57
C LEU A 286 8.45 -28.19 1.10
N PHE A 287 7.31 -28.75 0.73
CA PHE A 287 6.74 -28.64 -0.59
C PHE A 287 5.50 -27.75 -0.55
N PHE A 288 5.47 -26.77 -1.44
CA PHE A 288 4.36 -25.83 -1.60
C PHE A 288 3.72 -26.02 -2.97
N ASN A 289 2.42 -26.28 -3.00
CA ASN A 289 1.65 -26.33 -4.24
C ASN A 289 0.62 -25.21 -4.28
N PHE A 290 0.90 -24.16 -5.05
CA PHE A 290 0.01 -23.01 -5.20
C PHE A 290 -0.85 -23.08 -6.46
N ASN A 291 -0.80 -24.22 -7.18
CA ASN A 291 -1.56 -24.47 -8.39
C ASN A 291 -2.80 -25.34 -8.15
N THR A 292 -3.27 -25.53 -6.91
CA THR A 292 -4.38 -26.46 -6.60
C THR A 292 -5.77 -25.96 -7.03
N SER A 293 -6.65 -26.90 -7.37
CA SER A 293 -8.11 -26.68 -7.40
C SER A 293 -8.67 -26.76 -5.98
N SER A 294 -9.77 -26.07 -5.70
CA SER A 294 -10.42 -25.96 -4.38
C SER A 294 -10.98 -27.28 -3.80
N ALA A 295 -10.69 -28.42 -4.41
CA ALA A 295 -10.98 -29.75 -3.88
C ALA A 295 -9.96 -30.77 -4.45
N GLY A 296 -9.28 -31.50 -3.56
CA GLY A 296 -8.44 -32.66 -3.89
C GLY A 296 -7.01 -32.34 -4.32
N ALA A 297 -6.16 -31.87 -3.39
CA ALA A 297 -4.74 -31.59 -3.65
C ALA A 297 -3.93 -32.82 -4.12
N PHE A 298 -4.35 -34.01 -3.70
CA PHE A 298 -3.71 -35.28 -4.04
C PHE A 298 -4.71 -36.20 -4.72
N LYS A 299 -4.25 -36.86 -5.79
CA LYS A 299 -4.95 -37.95 -6.46
C LYS A 299 -4.06 -39.17 -6.42
N TYR A 300 -4.56 -40.25 -5.81
CA TYR A 300 -3.90 -41.55 -5.89
C TYR A 300 -4.40 -42.28 -7.14
N ASP A 301 -3.49 -42.60 -8.06
CA ASP A 301 -3.80 -43.49 -9.17
C ASP A 301 -3.48 -44.94 -8.79
N SER A 302 -4.54 -45.71 -8.56
CA SER A 302 -4.45 -47.12 -8.18
C SER A 302 -3.78 -47.99 -9.23
N ASN A 303 -3.78 -47.58 -10.51
CA ASN A 303 -3.24 -48.37 -11.61
C ASN A 303 -1.73 -48.18 -11.76
N SER A 304 -1.23 -46.95 -11.59
CA SER A 304 0.20 -46.65 -11.66
C SER A 304 0.92 -46.74 -10.30
N GLY A 305 0.17 -46.81 -9.21
CA GLY A 305 0.71 -46.76 -7.85
C GLY A 305 1.34 -45.41 -7.48
N LYS A 306 1.11 -44.38 -8.31
CA LYS A 306 1.68 -43.04 -8.13
C LYS A 306 0.65 -42.09 -7.55
N ILE A 307 1.17 -41.07 -6.87
CA ILE A 307 0.38 -39.93 -6.43
C ILE A 307 0.61 -38.81 -7.42
N GLU A 308 -0.47 -38.32 -7.99
CA GLU A 308 -0.50 -37.10 -8.77
C GLU A 308 -0.92 -35.96 -7.87
N ILE A 309 -0.18 -34.87 -7.92
CA ILE A 309 -0.62 -33.62 -7.34
C ILE A 309 -1.53 -32.95 -8.36
N ASN A 310 -2.80 -32.73 -8.01
CA ASN A 310 -3.72 -32.05 -8.90
C ASN A 310 -3.30 -30.59 -9.05
N THR A 311 -2.73 -30.27 -10.21
CA THR A 311 -2.50 -28.90 -10.67
C THR A 311 -3.65 -28.47 -11.57
N ASP A 312 -4.28 -27.36 -11.21
CA ASP A 312 -5.31 -26.72 -12.01
C ASP A 312 -4.67 -26.17 -13.30
N ASN A 313 -4.95 -26.86 -14.41
CA ASN A 313 -4.48 -26.51 -15.76
C ASN A 313 -5.63 -25.99 -16.65
N SER A 314 -6.78 -25.65 -16.05
CA SER A 314 -8.03 -25.35 -16.76
C SER A 314 -8.23 -23.85 -17.08
N GLU A 315 -9.38 -23.49 -17.66
CA GLU A 315 -9.85 -22.10 -17.86
C GLU A 315 -9.79 -21.27 -16.56
N ASN A 316 -9.87 -21.94 -15.41
CA ASN A 316 -9.70 -21.39 -14.07
C ASN A 316 -8.29 -20.79 -13.85
N THR A 317 -7.25 -21.32 -14.51
CA THR A 317 -5.88 -20.79 -14.48
C THR A 317 -5.79 -19.44 -15.18
N GLN A 318 -6.51 -19.22 -16.27
CA GLN A 318 -6.56 -17.90 -16.93
C GLN A 318 -7.28 -16.86 -16.06
N LEU A 319 -8.37 -17.25 -15.40
CA LEU A 319 -9.06 -16.40 -14.44
C LEU A 319 -8.16 -16.03 -13.24
N LYS A 320 -7.41 -17.00 -12.70
CA LYS A 320 -6.42 -16.79 -11.63
C LYS A 320 -5.31 -15.82 -12.06
N VAL A 321 -4.74 -15.99 -13.26
CA VAL A 321 -3.72 -15.06 -13.81
C VAL A 321 -4.29 -13.64 -13.96
N LYS A 322 -5.52 -13.50 -14.48
CA LYS A 322 -6.21 -12.21 -14.58
C LYS A 322 -6.40 -11.56 -13.20
N ASN A 323 -6.76 -12.36 -12.20
CA ASN A 323 -6.93 -11.91 -10.82
C ASN A 323 -5.61 -11.46 -10.18
N ILE A 324 -4.50 -12.18 -10.41
CA ILE A 324 -3.17 -11.74 -9.99
C ILE A 324 -2.81 -10.39 -10.62
N GLY A 325 -3.12 -10.18 -11.91
CA GLY A 325 -2.93 -8.89 -12.58
C GLY A 325 -3.67 -7.74 -11.86
N LYS A 326 -4.90 -7.98 -11.39
CA LYS A 326 -5.66 -6.99 -10.60
C LYS A 326 -4.98 -6.67 -9.26
N ILE A 327 -4.51 -7.69 -8.54
CA ILE A 327 -3.81 -7.52 -7.27
C ILE A 327 -2.51 -6.76 -7.50
N SER A 328 -1.72 -7.15 -8.50
CA SER A 328 -0.46 -6.50 -8.84
C SER A 328 -0.63 -5.01 -9.11
N ASN A 329 -1.64 -4.64 -9.92
CA ASN A 329 -1.92 -3.23 -10.21
C ASN A 329 -2.25 -2.45 -8.93
N ILE A 330 -2.97 -3.05 -7.99
CA ILE A 330 -3.34 -2.40 -6.72
C ILE A 330 -2.17 -2.31 -5.75
N PHE A 331 -1.31 -3.33 -5.69
CA PHE A 331 -0.08 -3.28 -4.91
C PHE A 331 0.90 -2.26 -5.46
N GLN A 332 1.00 -2.10 -6.78
CA GLN A 332 1.78 -1.03 -7.40
C GLN A 332 1.28 0.35 -6.96
N LEU A 333 -0.03 0.58 -6.92
CA LEU A 333 -0.60 1.82 -6.40
C LEU A 333 -0.27 2.05 -4.91
N TYR A 334 -0.37 1.01 -4.07
CA TYR A 334 0.02 1.14 -2.66
C TYR A 334 1.52 1.34 -2.46
N THR A 335 2.36 0.77 -3.31
CA THR A 335 3.83 0.85 -3.20
C THR A 335 4.42 2.04 -3.97
N ALA A 336 3.59 2.85 -4.63
CA ALA A 336 4.04 4.03 -5.39
C ALA A 336 4.72 5.07 -4.49
N THR A 337 4.29 5.20 -3.23
CA THR A 337 4.91 6.08 -2.23
C THR A 337 4.84 5.47 -0.82
N PRO A 338 5.71 5.88 0.11
CA PRO A 338 5.65 5.43 1.49
C PRO A 338 4.31 5.74 2.17
N GLU A 339 3.73 6.90 1.88
CA GLU A 339 2.45 7.36 2.42
C GLU A 339 1.27 6.54 1.87
N SER A 340 1.28 6.20 0.58
CA SER A 340 0.30 5.28 -0.01
C SER A 340 0.38 3.90 0.64
N PHE A 341 1.59 3.40 0.92
CA PHE A 341 1.73 2.08 1.54
C PHE A 341 1.26 2.07 2.99
N ARG A 342 1.42 3.18 3.73
CA ARG A 342 0.87 3.28 5.09
C ARG A 342 -0.65 3.14 5.12
N ILE A 343 -1.35 3.53 4.05
CA ILE A 343 -2.79 3.27 3.93
C ILE A 343 -3.03 1.76 3.95
N LEU A 344 -2.29 0.98 3.14
CA LEU A 344 -2.38 -0.49 3.15
C LEU A 344 -2.08 -1.10 4.53
N GLU A 345 -0.99 -0.69 5.19
CA GLU A 345 -0.65 -1.17 6.54
C GLU A 345 -1.74 -0.89 7.56
N TYR A 346 -2.35 0.29 7.47
CA TYR A 346 -3.42 0.68 8.37
C TYR A 346 -4.67 -0.19 8.12
N LEU A 347 -5.04 -0.39 6.85
CA LEU A 347 -6.15 -1.25 6.45
C LEU A 347 -5.91 -2.72 6.86
N SER A 348 -4.69 -3.23 6.70
CA SER A 348 -4.36 -4.63 6.94
C SER A 348 -4.37 -5.01 8.43
N LYS A 349 -3.89 -4.13 9.32
CA LYS A 349 -3.99 -4.33 10.78
C LYS A 349 -5.43 -4.50 11.26
N LEU A 350 -6.37 -3.89 10.55
CA LEU A 350 -7.79 -3.92 10.87
C LEU A 350 -8.51 -5.14 10.25
N GLY A 351 -7.99 -5.65 9.14
CA GLY A 351 -8.53 -6.77 8.38
C GLY A 351 -8.27 -8.16 8.98
N LEU A 352 -9.12 -9.11 8.61
CA LEU A 352 -9.04 -10.56 8.82
C LEU A 352 -9.05 -11.02 10.29
N LYS A 353 -10.26 -11.07 10.83
CA LYS A 353 -10.63 -12.05 11.88
C LYS A 353 -11.65 -13.00 11.24
N ASP A 354 -11.27 -13.57 10.10
CA ASP A 354 -12.10 -14.54 9.39
C ASP A 354 -11.83 -15.92 9.98
N ALA A 355 -12.90 -16.67 10.28
CA ALA A 355 -12.81 -18.03 10.77
C ALA A 355 -11.92 -18.92 9.88
N LYS A 356 -11.96 -18.74 8.56
CA LYS A 356 -11.13 -19.50 7.61
C LYS A 356 -9.64 -19.16 7.72
N ALA A 357 -9.31 -17.88 7.91
CA ALA A 357 -7.93 -17.45 8.09
C ALA A 357 -7.38 -17.92 9.44
N SER A 358 -8.20 -17.87 10.49
CA SER A 358 -7.85 -18.43 11.81
C SER A 358 -7.58 -19.93 11.74
N GLU A 359 -8.48 -20.70 11.11
CA GLU A 359 -8.31 -22.15 10.92
C GLU A 359 -7.01 -22.47 10.16
N GLY A 360 -6.77 -21.80 9.03
CA GLY A 360 -5.57 -22.04 8.22
C GLY A 360 -4.26 -21.73 8.94
N PHE A 361 -4.19 -20.59 9.64
CA PHE A 361 -2.98 -20.23 10.39
C PHE A 361 -2.75 -21.11 11.62
N ASP A 362 -3.80 -21.50 12.34
CA ASP A 362 -3.69 -22.47 13.45
C ASP A 362 -3.21 -23.84 12.95
N GLU A 363 -3.66 -24.27 11.78
CA GLU A 363 -3.22 -25.53 11.18
C GLU A 363 -1.75 -25.49 10.77
N ILE A 364 -1.28 -24.38 10.16
CA ILE A 364 0.16 -24.18 9.90
C ILE A 364 0.97 -24.27 11.19
N TYR A 365 0.51 -23.61 12.26
CA TYR A 365 1.19 -23.68 13.56
C TYR A 365 1.29 -25.13 14.06
N SER A 366 0.20 -25.88 14.01
CA SER A 366 0.17 -27.28 14.43
C SER A 366 1.08 -28.18 13.59
N LEU A 367 1.14 -27.96 12.26
CA LEU A 367 2.02 -28.72 11.37
C LEU A 367 3.50 -28.49 11.72
N VAL A 368 3.88 -27.25 12.02
CA VAL A 368 5.26 -26.91 12.41
C VAL A 368 5.62 -27.47 13.79
N ASP A 369 4.66 -27.47 14.73
CA ASP A 369 4.84 -28.03 16.08
C ASP A 369 5.13 -29.55 16.07
N GLN A 370 4.59 -30.27 15.07
CA GLN A 370 4.81 -31.72 14.92
C GLN A 370 6.19 -32.10 14.35
N THR A 371 7.04 -31.11 14.03
CA THR A 371 8.37 -31.34 13.44
C THR A 371 9.46 -31.53 14.47
N GLU A 372 10.62 -32.03 14.06
CA GLU A 372 11.78 -32.15 14.95
C GLU A 372 12.12 -30.82 15.64
N PRO A 373 12.61 -30.86 16.90
CA PRO A 373 12.82 -29.67 17.71
C PRO A 373 13.83 -28.70 17.08
N VAL A 374 14.77 -29.20 16.27
CA VAL A 374 15.87 -28.41 15.71
C VAL A 374 15.93 -28.55 14.18
N TRP A 375 15.95 -27.43 13.45
CA TRP A 375 16.15 -27.42 11.99
C TRP A 375 17.53 -26.85 11.65
N ASP A 376 18.37 -27.59 10.93
CA ASP A 376 19.63 -27.08 10.37
C ASP A 376 19.39 -26.58 8.94
N ILE A 377 19.41 -25.26 8.73
CA ILE A 377 19.05 -24.70 7.41
C ILE A 377 20.12 -25.01 6.35
N LEU A 378 21.39 -25.08 6.73
CA LEU A 378 22.50 -25.32 5.79
C LEU A 378 22.56 -26.79 5.35
N ASN A 379 22.17 -27.72 6.23
CA ASN A 379 22.30 -29.16 5.96
C ASN A 379 20.97 -29.87 5.66
N ALA A 380 19.82 -29.36 6.11
CA ALA A 380 18.56 -30.12 6.18
C ALA A 380 17.39 -29.51 5.40
N ALA A 381 17.29 -28.17 5.29
CA ALA A 381 16.06 -27.53 4.84
C ALA A 381 15.98 -27.33 3.31
N GLN A 382 15.15 -28.10 2.60
CA GLN A 382 14.88 -27.91 1.17
C GLN A 382 13.48 -27.33 0.96
N LEU A 383 13.40 -26.18 0.30
CA LEU A 383 12.12 -25.60 -0.14
C LEU A 383 11.87 -25.95 -1.61
N LYS A 384 10.73 -26.55 -1.90
CA LYS A 384 10.28 -26.86 -3.26
C LYS A 384 8.95 -26.17 -3.53
N PHE A 385 8.84 -25.54 -4.70
CA PHE A 385 7.66 -24.77 -5.09
C PHE A 385 7.12 -25.26 -6.42
N ASN A 386 5.83 -25.58 -6.45
CA ASN A 386 5.06 -25.79 -7.68
C ASN A 386 4.09 -24.62 -7.84
N MET A 387 4.48 -23.65 -8.68
CA MET A 387 3.71 -22.43 -8.91
C MET A 387 3.91 -21.92 -10.34
N ASN A 388 2.84 -21.44 -10.96
CA ASN A 388 2.93 -20.67 -12.19
C ASN A 388 3.70 -19.35 -11.96
N PRO A 389 4.77 -19.05 -12.73
CA PRO A 389 5.52 -17.79 -12.62
C PRO A 389 4.66 -16.53 -12.76
N SER A 390 3.53 -16.61 -13.48
CA SER A 390 2.57 -15.51 -13.64
C SER A 390 1.79 -15.18 -12.36
N TYR A 391 1.89 -15.98 -11.30
CA TYR A 391 1.31 -15.67 -9.99
C TYR A 391 2.18 -14.74 -9.14
N ARG A 392 3.36 -14.36 -9.64
CA ARG A 392 4.26 -13.41 -8.97
C ARG A 392 3.74 -11.99 -9.07
N ILE A 393 3.73 -11.28 -7.94
CA ILE A 393 3.44 -9.86 -7.86
C ILE A 393 4.75 -9.08 -7.82
N LYS A 394 4.85 -8.04 -8.66
CA LYS A 394 5.99 -7.13 -8.65
C LYS A 394 5.73 -5.96 -7.72
N VAL A 395 6.73 -5.60 -6.91
CA VAL A 395 6.71 -4.39 -6.07
C VAL A 395 7.94 -3.55 -6.29
N TYR A 396 7.81 -2.24 -6.13
CA TYR A 396 8.86 -1.28 -6.51
C TYR A 396 10.13 -1.30 -5.65
N ASP A 397 10.09 -1.89 -4.45
CA ASP A 397 11.25 -1.89 -3.54
C ASP A 397 11.22 -3.10 -2.60
N ARG A 398 12.41 -3.59 -2.23
CA ARG A 398 12.62 -4.59 -1.17
C ARG A 398 12.13 -4.11 0.19
N GLU A 399 12.17 -2.81 0.48
CA GLU A 399 11.61 -2.28 1.73
C GLU A 399 10.10 -2.61 1.84
N TYR A 400 9.35 -2.49 0.74
CA TYR A 400 7.93 -2.85 0.74
C TYR A 400 7.72 -4.35 0.93
N VAL A 401 8.61 -5.20 0.41
CA VAL A 401 8.60 -6.65 0.69
C VAL A 401 8.67 -6.89 2.19
N LYS A 402 9.64 -6.27 2.88
CA LYS A 402 9.80 -6.37 4.33
C LYS A 402 8.55 -5.90 5.08
N ARG A 403 7.96 -4.77 4.69
CA ARG A 403 6.74 -4.26 5.34
C ARG A 403 5.52 -5.15 5.09
N MET A 404 5.42 -5.81 3.94
CA MET A 404 4.37 -6.81 3.68
C MET A 404 4.56 -8.07 4.53
N LYS A 405 5.80 -8.51 4.77
CA LYS A 405 6.08 -9.59 5.74
C LYS A 405 5.56 -9.20 7.12
N ASP A 406 5.88 -7.98 7.58
CA ASP A 406 5.39 -7.49 8.87
C ASP A 406 3.87 -7.52 8.97
N ILE A 407 3.16 -7.08 7.91
CA ILE A 407 1.69 -7.17 7.86
C ILE A 407 1.20 -8.61 7.98
N LEU A 408 1.79 -9.55 7.24
CA LEU A 408 1.39 -10.95 7.26
C LEU A 408 1.67 -11.61 8.62
N PHE A 409 2.79 -11.28 9.26
CA PHE A 409 3.10 -11.76 10.61
C PHE A 409 2.18 -11.17 11.67
N ASP A 410 1.86 -9.87 11.59
CA ASP A 410 0.87 -9.23 12.47
C ASP A 410 -0.50 -9.93 12.33
N LEU A 411 -0.89 -10.31 11.10
CA LEU A 411 -2.11 -11.08 10.83
C LEU A 411 -2.04 -12.50 11.41
N PHE A 412 -0.90 -13.17 11.28
CA PHE A 412 -0.67 -14.51 11.83
C PHE A 412 -0.77 -14.52 13.37
N GLU A 413 -0.12 -13.58 14.04
CA GLU A 413 -0.21 -13.40 15.50
C GLU A 413 -1.67 -13.18 15.95
N LYS A 414 -2.39 -12.30 15.26
CA LYS A 414 -3.81 -11.99 15.54
C LYS A 414 -4.74 -13.19 15.39
N ASN A 415 -4.48 -14.07 14.42
CA ASN A 415 -5.37 -15.18 14.05
C ASN A 415 -5.03 -16.52 14.70
N THR A 416 -3.85 -16.67 15.32
CA THR A 416 -3.47 -17.88 16.07
C THR A 416 -3.81 -17.83 17.56
N GLY A 417 -4.68 -16.91 17.97
CA GLY A 417 -5.06 -16.74 19.37
C GLY A 417 -3.88 -16.43 20.31
N GLY A 418 -2.79 -15.85 19.78
CA GLY A 418 -1.58 -15.53 20.55
C GLY A 418 -0.56 -16.66 20.72
N LYS A 419 -0.75 -17.82 20.07
CA LYS A 419 0.24 -18.91 20.05
C LYS A 419 1.54 -18.51 19.36
N PHE A 420 1.44 -17.67 18.33
CA PHE A 420 2.59 -17.05 17.67
C PHE A 420 2.69 -15.57 18.06
N LYS A 421 3.88 -15.13 18.47
CA LYS A 421 4.21 -13.72 18.70
C LYS A 421 5.31 -13.26 17.76
N TYR A 422 5.08 -12.15 17.05
CA TYR A 422 6.07 -11.60 16.15
C TYR A 422 6.93 -10.53 16.83
N ASP A 423 8.08 -10.92 17.40
CA ASP A 423 9.08 -9.95 17.88
C ASP A 423 10.03 -9.56 16.75
N ARG A 424 9.84 -8.37 16.17
CA ARG A 424 10.72 -7.82 15.11
C ARG A 424 12.19 -7.73 15.50
N LYS A 425 12.50 -7.54 16.78
CA LYS A 425 13.89 -7.46 17.26
C LYS A 425 14.55 -8.83 17.26
N GLU A 426 13.78 -9.91 17.43
CA GLU A 426 14.30 -11.28 17.48
C GLU A 426 14.15 -12.01 16.14
N LEU A 427 13.04 -11.79 15.43
CA LEU A 427 12.64 -12.44 14.20
C LEU A 427 12.78 -11.45 13.03
N ASN A 428 14.02 -11.27 12.57
CA ASN A 428 14.33 -10.47 11.38
C ASN A 428 15.41 -11.13 10.51
N GLU A 429 15.53 -10.68 9.26
CA GLU A 429 16.45 -11.25 8.26
C GLU A 429 17.92 -11.24 8.69
N GLU A 430 18.40 -10.17 9.32
CA GLU A 430 19.81 -10.06 9.73
C GLU A 430 20.16 -11.08 10.82
N LYS A 431 19.30 -11.21 11.83
CA LYS A 431 19.47 -12.23 12.86
C LYS A 431 19.35 -13.62 12.25
N MET A 432 18.32 -13.88 11.46
CA MET A 432 18.07 -15.21 10.87
C MET A 432 19.18 -15.67 9.91
N LYS A 433 19.94 -14.75 9.29
CA LYS A 433 21.14 -15.09 8.50
C LYS A 433 22.29 -15.66 9.34
N SER A 434 22.35 -15.34 10.63
CA SER A 434 23.41 -15.81 11.54
C SER A 434 23.07 -17.12 12.28
N TRP A 435 21.80 -17.53 12.30
CA TRP A 435 21.36 -18.76 12.93
C TRP A 435 21.37 -19.91 11.91
N VAL A 436 22.40 -20.75 11.97
CA VAL A 436 22.49 -22.01 11.19
C VAL A 436 21.50 -23.06 11.71
N THR A 437 21.06 -22.90 12.96
CA THR A 437 20.21 -23.86 13.67
C THR A 437 18.98 -23.16 14.24
N ILE A 438 17.80 -23.45 13.67
CA ILE A 438 16.50 -22.96 14.15
C ILE A 438 16.02 -23.86 15.29
N GLN A 439 15.70 -23.27 16.44
CA GLN A 439 15.35 -24.04 17.64
C GLN A 439 13.89 -23.88 18.06
N THR A 440 13.28 -22.73 17.79
CA THR A 440 11.90 -22.44 18.25
C THR A 440 10.88 -22.53 17.14
N ILE A 441 9.64 -22.89 17.47
CA ILE A 441 8.50 -22.91 16.54
C ILE A 441 8.31 -21.55 15.87
N HIS A 442 8.51 -20.46 16.62
CA HIS A 442 8.40 -19.09 16.12
C HIS A 442 9.44 -18.78 15.04
N GLN A 443 10.69 -19.19 15.25
CA GLN A 443 11.74 -19.02 14.24
C GLN A 443 11.48 -19.88 13.00
N LYS A 444 10.94 -21.10 13.17
CA LYS A 444 10.54 -21.99 12.06
C LYS A 444 9.45 -21.33 11.21
N ILE A 445 8.36 -20.88 11.84
CA ILE A 445 7.26 -20.19 11.17
C ILE A 445 7.77 -18.93 10.45
N TYR A 446 8.61 -18.13 11.11
CA TYR A 446 9.20 -16.94 10.49
C TYR A 446 9.99 -17.29 9.22
N TRP A 447 10.84 -18.31 9.29
CA TRP A 447 11.64 -18.73 8.13
C TRP A 447 10.76 -19.23 6.99
N ILE A 448 9.74 -20.04 7.27
CA ILE A 448 8.81 -20.55 6.25
C ILE A 448 8.11 -19.40 5.54
N VAL A 449 7.40 -18.57 6.30
CA VAL A 449 6.58 -17.48 5.76
C VAL A 449 7.44 -16.48 5.00
N SER A 450 8.59 -16.09 5.57
CA SER A 450 9.53 -15.18 4.90
C SER A 450 10.03 -15.76 3.58
N SER A 451 10.44 -17.04 3.57
CA SER A 451 10.96 -17.68 2.36
C SER A 451 9.91 -17.80 1.27
N VAL A 452 8.65 -18.07 1.64
CA VAL A 452 7.52 -18.11 0.69
C VAL A 452 7.31 -16.72 0.08
N ILE A 453 7.27 -15.66 0.90
CA ILE A 453 7.10 -14.29 0.41
C ILE A 453 8.24 -13.90 -0.56
N ASP A 454 9.49 -14.19 -0.19
CA ASP A 454 10.70 -13.81 -0.94
C ASP A 454 10.88 -14.55 -2.27
N ASN A 455 10.56 -15.84 -2.32
CA ASN A 455 10.89 -16.68 -3.47
C ASN A 455 9.73 -16.88 -4.43
N VAL A 456 8.50 -16.69 -3.96
CA VAL A 456 7.32 -17.20 -4.65
C VAL A 456 6.40 -16.08 -5.10
N PHE A 457 6.21 -15.07 -4.27
CA PHE A 457 5.03 -14.22 -4.41
C PHE A 457 5.33 -12.77 -4.69
N ILE A 458 6.47 -12.27 -4.19
CA ILE A 458 6.79 -10.86 -4.28
C ILE A 458 8.22 -10.69 -4.77
N THR A 459 8.37 -10.23 -6.00
CA THR A 459 9.69 -9.90 -6.55
C THR A 459 9.89 -8.38 -6.57
N PRO A 460 10.98 -7.87 -5.99
CA PRO A 460 11.31 -6.46 -6.11
C PRO A 460 11.67 -6.15 -7.57
N GLU A 461 11.10 -5.08 -8.11
CA GLU A 461 11.52 -4.50 -9.37
C GLU A 461 12.60 -3.47 -9.05
N ASN A 462 13.82 -3.66 -9.56
CA ASN A 462 14.86 -2.66 -9.41
C ASN A 462 14.45 -1.43 -10.22
N VAL A 463 13.91 -0.41 -9.55
CA VAL A 463 13.71 0.91 -10.15
C VAL A 463 15.01 1.70 -10.04
N SER A 464 16.09 1.17 -10.62
CA SER A 464 17.27 1.98 -10.89
C SER A 464 17.01 2.76 -12.17
N ASN A 465 16.38 3.94 -12.03
CA ASN A 465 16.31 4.98 -13.05
C ASN A 465 16.66 6.34 -12.44
#